data_AF-A0A6C8GJL6-F1
#
_entry.id   AF-A0A6C8GJL6-F1
#
_cell.length_a   1.000
_cell.length_b   1.000
_cell.length_c   1.000
_cell.angle_alpha   90.00
_cell.angle_beta   90.00
_cell.angle_gamma   90.00
#
_symmetry.space_group_name_H-M   'P 1'
#
loop_
_entity.id
_entity.type
_entity.pdbx_description
1 polymer ?
#
loop_
_entity_poly.entity_id
_entity_poly.type
_entity_poly.pdbx_seq_one_letter_code
_entity_poly.pdbx_strand_id
1 'polypeptide(L)'
;MIHAGVYYTPGSLKARFCLAGNQATKTFCDQNNIRYDTCGKMLVATSELEMARMRALWERTAANGLEREWLSAAELREREPNIIGLGGIFVPSSGIVSYRDVATAMANRFQAKGGEIIY
;
A
#
# COMPACT_ATOMS: atom_id res chain seq x y z
N MET A 1 1.58 -1.33 7.85
CA MET A 1 1.11 -1.48 6.46
C MET A 1 1.96 -0.60 5.56
N ILE A 2 2.34 -1.09 4.39
CA ILE A 2 3.04 -0.34 3.34
C ILE A 2 1.96 0.09 2.33
N HIS A 3 1.54 1.36 2.42
CA HIS A 3 0.46 1.88 1.58
C HIS A 3 0.93 2.10 0.14
N ALA A 4 0.05 1.83 -0.84
CA ALA A 4 0.28 2.20 -2.23
C ALA A 4 -0.19 3.61 -2.59
N GLY A 5 -1.03 4.24 -1.76
CA GLY A 5 -1.48 5.64 -1.97
C GLY A 5 -2.78 5.82 -2.75
N VAL A 6 -3.64 4.80 -2.76
CA VAL A 6 -4.87 4.73 -3.58
C VAL A 6 -5.82 5.92 -3.45
N TYR A 7 -5.94 6.50 -2.25
CA TYR A 7 -6.95 7.53 -1.98
C TYR A 7 -6.43 8.96 -2.14
N TYR A 8 -5.13 9.16 -2.29
CA TYR A 8 -4.52 10.48 -2.17
C TYR A 8 -4.75 11.34 -3.41
N THR A 9 -5.01 12.63 -3.19
CA THR A 9 -5.18 13.61 -4.26
C THR A 9 -3.94 13.68 -5.14
N PRO A 10 -4.07 13.61 -6.48
CA PRO A 10 -2.93 13.73 -7.39
C PRO A 10 -2.14 15.02 -7.19
N GLY A 11 -0.82 14.93 -7.37
CA GLY A 11 0.11 16.04 -7.14
C GLY A 11 0.34 16.41 -5.67
N SER A 12 -0.44 15.86 -4.72
CA SER A 12 -0.23 16.14 -3.30
C SER A 12 1.06 15.52 -2.76
N LEU A 13 1.59 16.10 -1.69
CA LEU A 13 2.74 15.53 -0.98
C LEU A 13 2.44 14.12 -0.45
N LYS A 14 1.20 13.83 -0.03
CA LYS A 14 0.81 12.47 0.39
C LYS A 14 0.90 11.47 -0.76
N ALA A 15 0.43 11.82 -1.97
CA ALA A 15 0.55 10.95 -3.14
C ALA A 15 2.03 10.69 -3.47
N ARG A 16 2.82 11.76 -3.58
CA ARG A 16 4.25 11.66 -3.91
C ARG A 16 5.05 10.85 -2.89
N PHE A 17 4.91 11.18 -1.61
CA PHE A 17 5.68 10.52 -0.54
C PHE A 17 5.17 9.13 -0.22
N CYS A 18 3.90 8.80 -0.48
CA CYS A 18 3.44 7.43 -0.31
C CYS A 18 4.05 6.49 -1.36
N LEU A 19 4.10 6.93 -2.64
CA LEU A 19 4.69 6.11 -3.70
C LEU A 19 6.19 5.90 -3.45
N ALA A 20 6.93 6.98 -3.21
CA ALA A 20 8.36 6.91 -2.90
C ALA A 20 8.62 6.13 -1.58
N GLY A 21 7.79 6.37 -0.57
CA GLY A 21 7.88 5.71 0.73
C GLY A 21 7.57 4.21 0.67
N ASN A 22 6.67 3.77 -0.20
CA ASN A 22 6.39 2.35 -0.44
C ASN A 22 7.65 1.61 -0.89
N GLN A 23 8.32 2.14 -1.92
CA GLN A 23 9.55 1.59 -2.47
C GLN A 23 10.68 1.66 -1.44
N ALA A 24 10.89 2.83 -0.84
CA ALA A 24 11.95 3.04 0.14
C ALA A 24 11.80 2.15 1.39
N THR A 25 10.57 1.89 1.83
CA THR A 25 10.32 0.98 2.97
C THR A 25 10.73 -0.44 2.64
N LYS A 26 10.38 -0.95 1.45
CA LYS A 26 10.77 -2.30 1.02
C LYS A 26 12.30 -2.43 0.92
N THR A 27 12.94 -1.48 0.23
CA THR A 27 14.41 -1.42 0.16
C THR A 27 15.06 -1.33 1.54
N PHE A 28 14.49 -0.55 2.47
CA PHE A 28 14.99 -0.49 3.84
C PHE A 28 14.86 -1.85 4.54
N CYS A 29 13.75 -2.55 4.33
CA CYS A 29 13.56 -3.88 4.90
C CYS A 29 14.58 -4.89 4.36
N ASP A 30 14.82 -4.90 3.04
CA ASP A 30 15.84 -5.73 2.39
C ASP A 30 17.23 -5.47 2.99
N GLN A 31 17.60 -4.20 3.12
CA GLN A 31 18.91 -3.78 3.65
C GLN A 31 19.13 -4.13 5.13
N ASN A 32 18.06 -4.31 5.90
CA ASN A 32 18.13 -4.55 7.34
C ASN A 32 17.65 -5.96 7.73
N ASN A 33 17.45 -6.86 6.75
CA ASN A 33 16.93 -8.21 6.94
C ASN A 33 15.59 -8.23 7.72
N ILE A 34 14.72 -7.25 7.47
CA ILE A 34 13.39 -7.17 8.07
C ILE A 34 12.41 -7.88 7.15
N ARG A 35 11.67 -8.86 7.69
CA ARG A 35 10.61 -9.53 6.93
C ARG A 35 9.46 -8.56 6.65
N TYR A 36 9.06 -8.48 5.38
CA TYR A 36 7.82 -7.85 4.93
C TYR A 36 7.12 -8.77 3.94
N ASP A 37 5.85 -8.49 3.66
CA ASP A 37 5.06 -9.21 2.67
C ASP A 37 4.40 -8.22 1.71
N THR A 38 4.53 -8.47 0.40
CA THR A 38 3.86 -7.70 -0.65
C THR A 38 2.60 -8.44 -1.07
N CYS A 39 1.66 -8.54 -0.12
CA CYS A 39 0.39 -9.26 -0.28
C CYS A 39 -0.63 -8.52 -1.14
N GLY A 40 -0.31 -7.32 -1.62
CA GLY A 40 -1.23 -6.46 -2.34
C GLY A 40 -2.36 -5.91 -1.46
N LYS A 41 -3.31 -5.25 -2.12
CA LYS A 41 -4.54 -4.74 -1.49
C LYS A 41 -5.68 -4.79 -2.49
N MET A 42 -6.81 -5.35 -2.06
CA MET A 42 -8.04 -5.36 -2.81
C MET A 42 -9.02 -4.32 -2.26
N LEU A 43 -9.46 -3.38 -3.09
CA LEU A 43 -10.58 -2.51 -2.81
C LEU A 43 -11.82 -3.15 -3.43
N VAL A 44 -12.88 -3.32 -2.66
CA VAL A 44 -14.09 -4.01 -3.07
C VAL A 44 -15.27 -3.03 -2.99
N ALA A 45 -16.07 -2.95 -4.05
CA ALA A 45 -17.35 -2.26 -4.03
C ALA A 45 -18.47 -3.27 -3.80
N THR A 46 -19.35 -2.97 -2.86
CA THR A 46 -20.49 -3.82 -2.45
C THR A 46 -21.85 -3.24 -2.84
N SER A 47 -21.85 -2.09 -3.53
CA SER A 47 -23.05 -1.43 -4.03
C SER A 47 -22.78 -0.67 -5.33
N GLU A 48 -23.83 -0.35 -6.07
CA GLU A 48 -23.74 0.47 -7.30
C GLU A 48 -23.13 1.86 -7.05
N LEU A 49 -23.45 2.46 -5.89
CA LEU A 49 -22.86 3.74 -5.48
C LEU A 49 -21.35 3.62 -5.26
N GLU A 50 -20.89 2.53 -4.66
CA GLU A 50 -19.47 2.26 -4.48
C GLU A 50 -18.77 1.94 -5.80
N MET A 51 -19.43 1.23 -6.73
CA MET A 51 -18.92 1.01 -8.09
C MET A 51 -18.71 2.33 -8.82
N ALA A 52 -19.65 3.28 -8.69
CA ALA A 52 -19.50 4.63 -9.25
C ALA A 52 -18.32 5.39 -8.63
N ARG A 53 -18.16 5.34 -7.30
CA ARG A 53 -17.02 5.96 -6.60
C ARG A 53 -15.69 5.29 -6.96
N MET A 54 -15.70 3.98 -7.19
CA MET A 54 -14.53 3.21 -7.55
C MET A 54 -13.99 3.56 -8.94
N ARG A 55 -14.87 3.90 -9.90
CA ARG A 55 -14.42 4.47 -11.19
C ARG A 55 -13.64 5.77 -11.01
N ALA A 56 -14.05 6.65 -10.09
CA ALA A 56 -13.27 7.85 -9.77
C ALA A 56 -11.92 7.52 -9.10
N LEU A 57 -11.87 6.47 -8.28
CA LEU A 57 -10.60 5.97 -7.72
C LEU A 57 -9.69 5.36 -8.78
N TRP A 58 -10.24 4.71 -9.81
CA TRP A 58 -9.46 4.16 -10.93
C TRP A 58 -8.67 5.24 -11.66
N GLU A 59 -9.32 6.37 -11.96
CA GLU A 59 -8.64 7.53 -12.59
C GLU A 59 -7.60 8.16 -11.66
N ARG A 60 -7.94 8.30 -10.37
CA ARG A 60 -7.02 8.87 -9.37
C ARG A 60 -5.75 8.03 -9.21
N THR A 61 -5.90 6.72 -9.16
CA THR A 61 -4.77 5.79 -9.05
C THR A 61 -3.91 5.79 -10.31
N ALA A 62 -4.50 6.01 -11.49
CA ALA A 62 -3.78 6.31 -12.72
C ALA A 62 -2.91 7.55 -12.60
N ALA A 63 -3.52 8.66 -12.18
CA ALA A 63 -2.84 9.95 -12.05
C ALA A 63 -1.71 9.93 -11.00
N ASN A 64 -1.78 9.02 -10.03
CA ASN A 64 -0.73 8.78 -9.04
C ASN A 64 0.34 7.77 -9.50
N GLY A 65 0.26 7.24 -10.72
CA GLY A 65 1.23 6.29 -11.27
C GLY A 65 1.18 4.91 -10.62
N LEU A 66 0.04 4.50 -10.06
CA LEU A 66 -0.09 3.20 -9.40
C LEU A 66 -0.39 2.10 -10.40
N GLU A 67 0.41 1.04 -10.36
CA GLU A 67 0.06 -0.26 -10.95
C GLU A 67 -1.18 -0.81 -10.24
N ARG A 68 -2.14 -1.29 -11.04
CA ARG A 68 -3.48 -1.68 -10.57
C ARG A 68 -4.20 -2.52 -11.61
N GLU A 69 -5.09 -3.36 -11.11
CA GLU A 69 -5.95 -4.22 -11.92
C GLU A 69 -7.41 -3.94 -11.57
N TRP A 70 -8.26 -3.85 -12.58
CA TRP A 70 -9.70 -3.82 -12.38
C TRP A 70 -10.20 -5.26 -12.27
N LEU A 71 -11.07 -5.55 -11.29
CA LEU A 71 -11.64 -6.86 -11.05
C LEU A 71 -13.15 -6.83 -11.17
N SER A 72 -13.69 -7.80 -11.90
CA SER A 72 -15.11 -8.16 -11.88
C SER A 72 -15.47 -8.92 -10.59
N ALA A 73 -16.78 -9.05 -10.31
CA ALA A 73 -17.26 -9.88 -9.20
C ALA A 73 -16.78 -11.35 -9.30
N ALA A 74 -16.64 -11.88 -10.51
CA ALA A 74 -16.14 -13.25 -10.73
C ALA A 74 -14.67 -13.36 -10.35
N GLU A 75 -13.82 -12.42 -10.80
CA GLU A 75 -12.39 -12.39 -10.47
C GLU A 75 -12.14 -12.13 -8.98
N LEU A 76 -13.00 -11.34 -8.32
CA LEU A 76 -12.97 -11.20 -6.86
C LEU A 76 -13.16 -12.55 -6.16
N ARG A 77 -14.18 -13.32 -6.56
CA ARG A 77 -14.48 -14.62 -5.96
C ARG A 77 -13.43 -15.67 -6.27
N GLU A 78 -12.82 -15.62 -7.45
CA GLU A 78 -11.71 -16.49 -7.82
C GLU A 78 -10.48 -16.23 -6.94
N ARG A 79 -10.13 -14.96 -6.71
CA ARG A 79 -8.96 -14.60 -5.91
C ARG A 79 -9.20 -14.74 -4.41
N GLU A 80 -10.38 -14.33 -3.95
CA GLU A 80 -10.75 -14.26 -2.52
C GLU A 80 -12.16 -14.85 -2.33
N PRO A 81 -12.32 -16.18 -2.17
CA PRO A 81 -13.63 -16.84 -2.18
C PRO A 81 -14.53 -16.48 -1.00
N ASN A 82 -13.96 -15.87 0.05
CA ASN A 82 -14.65 -15.50 1.28
C ASN A 82 -15.24 -14.08 1.26
N ILE A 83 -15.01 -13.29 0.20
CA ILE A 83 -15.57 -11.95 0.06
C ILE A 83 -16.73 -11.91 -0.94
N ILE A 84 -17.56 -10.87 -0.83
CA ILE A 84 -18.67 -10.59 -1.74
C ILE A 84 -18.55 -9.15 -2.20
N GLY A 85 -18.69 -8.90 -3.50
CA GLY A 85 -18.64 -7.58 -4.09
C GLY A 85 -19.10 -7.58 -5.54
N LEU A 86 -19.44 -6.40 -6.06
CA LEU A 86 -19.83 -6.19 -7.46
C LEU A 86 -18.62 -6.03 -8.40
N GLY A 87 -17.45 -5.71 -7.82
CA GLY A 87 -16.18 -5.52 -8.52
C GLY A 87 -15.16 -4.88 -7.60
N GLY A 88 -13.94 -4.68 -8.08
CA GLY A 88 -12.86 -4.16 -7.26
C GLY A 88 -11.68 -3.58 -8.03
N ILE A 89 -10.73 -3.02 -7.28
CA ILE A 89 -9.40 -2.65 -7.76
C ILE A 89 -8.38 -3.41 -6.93
N PHE A 90 -7.52 -4.19 -7.56
CA PHE A 90 -6.36 -4.80 -6.91
C PHE A 90 -5.11 -3.94 -7.13
N VAL A 91 -4.32 -3.76 -6.08
CA VAL A 91 -3.10 -2.97 -6.10
C VAL A 91 -1.94 -3.82 -5.55
N PRO A 92 -1.11 -4.41 -6.42
CA PRO A 92 -0.10 -5.40 -6.01
C PRO A 92 1.01 -4.80 -5.15
N SER A 93 1.29 -3.50 -5.32
CA SER A 93 2.39 -2.84 -4.60
C SER A 93 2.14 -2.63 -3.10
N SER A 94 0.92 -2.84 -2.60
CA SER A 94 0.63 -2.78 -1.17
C SER A 94 1.24 -3.96 -0.41
N GLY A 95 1.55 -3.75 0.87
CA GLY A 95 2.15 -4.79 1.69
C GLY A 95 2.05 -4.56 3.19
N ILE A 96 2.64 -5.45 3.97
CA ILE A 96 2.69 -5.39 5.43
C ILE A 96 4.11 -5.61 5.94
N VAL A 97 4.42 -5.00 7.08
CA VAL A 97 5.72 -5.09 7.76
C VAL A 97 5.51 -4.79 9.25
N SER A 98 6.34 -5.37 10.12
CA SER A 98 6.43 -4.98 11.52
C SER A 98 7.00 -3.56 11.61
N TYR A 99 6.15 -2.59 11.95
CA TYR A 99 6.64 -1.22 12.17
C TYR A 99 7.59 -1.13 13.38
N ARG A 100 7.43 -2.04 14.36
CA ARG A 100 8.37 -2.17 15.48
C ARG A 100 9.78 -2.45 14.96
N ASP A 101 9.94 -3.44 14.09
CA ASP A 101 11.26 -3.86 13.61
C ASP A 101 11.88 -2.76 12.75
N VAL A 102 11.07 -2.07 11.93
CA VAL A 102 11.50 -0.91 11.15
C VAL A 102 12.00 0.21 12.08
N ALA A 103 11.22 0.57 13.10
CA ALA A 103 11.60 1.61 14.05
C ALA A 103 12.85 1.23 14.87
N THR A 104 12.96 -0.02 15.31
CA THR A 104 14.16 -0.53 16.01
C THR A 104 15.39 -0.47 15.11
N ALA A 105 15.29 -0.88 13.83
CA ALA A 105 16.40 -0.77 12.90
C ALA A 105 16.80 0.69 12.63
N MET A 106 15.83 1.60 12.53
CA MET A 106 16.11 3.04 12.42
C MET A 106 16.83 3.58 13.65
N ALA A 107 16.39 3.21 14.85
CA ALA A 107 17.04 3.56 16.12
C ALA A 107 18.48 3.04 16.19
N ASN A 108 18.71 1.77 15.85
CA ASN A 108 20.03 1.17 15.82
C ASN A 108 20.97 1.90 14.85
N ARG A 109 20.49 2.25 13.64
CA ARG A 109 21.27 3.01 12.66
C ARG A 109 21.59 4.43 13.12
N PHE A 110 20.67 5.07 13.85
CA PHE A 110 20.89 6.39 14.43
C PHE A 110 21.96 6.33 15.54
N GLN A 111 21.87 5.35 16.44
CA GLN A 111 22.85 5.16 17.51
C GLN A 111 24.23 4.77 16.98
N ALA A 112 24.31 3.92 15.95
CA ALA A 112 25.57 3.58 15.28
C ALA A 112 26.27 4.78 14.63
N LYS A 113 25.53 5.89 14.39
CA LYS A 113 26.06 7.16 13.88
C LYS A 113 26.37 8.17 15.00
N GLY A 114 26.37 7.74 16.26
CA GLY A 114 26.62 8.60 17.43
C GLY A 114 25.39 9.34 17.95
N GLY A 115 24.20 9.00 17.48
CA GLY A 115 22.95 9.54 18.02
C GLY A 115 22.62 8.94 19.40
N GLU A 116 22.03 9.74 20.27
CA GLU A 116 21.58 9.30 21.60
C GLU A 116 20.05 9.26 21.67
N ILE A 117 19.49 8.18 22.22
CA ILE A 117 18.04 8.04 22.44
C ILE A 117 17.80 8.03 23.94
N ILE A 118 17.05 9.02 24.41
CA ILE A 118 16.69 9.22 25.82
C ILE A 118 15.20 8.89 25.97
N TYR A 119 14.87 8.06 26.95
CA TYR A 119 13.50 7.63 27.27
C TYR A 119 13.06 8.16 28.63
#